data_AF-A0A800LVY2-F1
#
_entry.id   AF-A0A800LVY2-F1
#
_cell.length_a   1.000
_cell.length_b   1.000
_cell.length_c   1.000
_cell.angle_alpha   90.00
_cell.angle_beta   90.00
_cell.angle_gamma   90.00
#
_symmetry.space_group_name_H-M   'P 1'
#
loop_
_entity.id
_entity.type
_entity.pdbx_description
1 polymer ?
#
loop_
_entity_poly.entity_id
_entity_poly.type
_entity_poly.pdbx_seq_one_letter_code
_entity_poly.pdbx_strand_id
1 'polypeptide(L)'
;GGGAIPLCYLTFRQENTGEWMVGQINVISALNDIGAGDGAPTLIPGSHKSAMRHPKLSGQVYRSDEAAGEQVGMKEMHLEAGDTVLFTDAMTHGSAARTNDGYRRMILYRYSPRFLRSRFHYVPSKELLTDMDEEQRGIIQPIPPRFAPAAGVVEPAGNHGRL
;
A
#
# COMPACT_ATOMS: atom_id res chain seq x y z
N GLY A 1 0.71 -7.12 10.29
CA GLY A 1 0.19 -7.38 8.93
C GLY A 1 -1.29 -7.71 9.03
N GLY A 2 -2.05 -7.62 7.94
CA GLY A 2 -3.52 -7.78 7.96
C GLY A 2 -3.96 -9.01 8.77
N GLY A 3 -5.10 -8.89 9.47
CA GLY A 3 -5.66 -9.92 10.36
C GLY A 3 -6.27 -9.37 11.64
N ALA A 4 -5.96 -8.12 11.99
CA ALA A 4 -6.75 -7.36 12.94
C ALA A 4 -8.13 -7.07 12.32
N ILE A 5 -9.16 -6.91 13.15
CA ILE A 5 -10.47 -6.39 12.71
C ILE A 5 -10.18 -5.15 11.86
N PRO A 6 -10.68 -5.08 10.61
CA PRO A 6 -10.35 -3.98 9.71
C PRO A 6 -10.67 -2.65 10.39
N LEU A 7 -9.70 -1.74 10.35
CA LEU A 7 -9.94 -0.35 10.75
C LEU A 7 -11.06 0.21 9.86
N CYS A 8 -11.82 1.18 10.37
CA CYS A 8 -12.98 1.74 9.70
C CYS A 8 -12.69 2.30 8.29
N TYR A 9 -11.43 2.56 7.96
CA TYR A 9 -11.00 3.01 6.63
C TYR A 9 -10.46 1.89 5.73
N LEU A 10 -10.48 0.61 6.13
CA LEU A 10 -9.99 -0.53 5.34
C LEU A 10 -11.14 -1.30 4.68
N THR A 11 -12.23 -1.49 5.42
CA THR A 11 -13.52 -1.94 4.88
C THR A 11 -14.62 -1.32 5.72
N PHE A 12 -15.57 -0.63 5.09
CA PHE A 12 -16.74 -0.10 5.78
C PHE A 12 -17.98 -0.23 4.91
N ARG A 13 -19.14 -0.31 5.56
CA ARG A 13 -20.41 -0.19 4.89
C ARG A 13 -20.74 1.30 4.82
N GLN A 14 -20.98 1.83 3.62
CA GLN A 14 -21.37 3.22 3.48
C GLN A 14 -22.79 3.40 4.04
N GLU A 15 -22.96 4.22 5.08
CA GLU A 15 -24.25 4.39 5.77
C GLU A 15 -25.38 4.85 4.83
N ASN A 16 -25.08 5.72 3.87
CA ASN A 16 -26.09 6.29 2.97
C ASN A 16 -26.55 5.34 1.86
N THR A 17 -25.69 4.43 1.39
CA THR A 17 -26.01 3.52 0.27
C THR A 17 -26.11 2.06 0.68
N GLY A 18 -25.61 1.70 1.86
CA GLY A 18 -25.50 0.32 2.29
C GLY A 18 -24.42 -0.49 1.55
N GLU A 19 -23.65 0.14 0.65
CA GLU A 19 -22.62 -0.50 -0.17
C GLU A 19 -21.37 -0.86 0.64
N TRP A 20 -20.69 -1.93 0.23
CA TRP A 20 -19.39 -2.28 0.77
C TRP A 20 -18.29 -1.46 0.10
N MET A 21 -17.52 -0.74 0.89
CA MET A 21 -16.39 0.04 0.43
C MET A 21 -15.08 -0.65 0.82
N VAL A 22 -14.17 -0.77 -0.14
CA VAL A 22 -12.80 -1.23 0.07
C VAL A 22 -11.89 -0.02 0.17
N GLY A 23 -11.21 0.11 1.31
CA GLY A 23 -10.43 1.28 1.64
C GLY A 23 -8.95 1.19 1.28
N GLN A 24 -8.43 0.02 0.94
CA GLN A 24 -7.13 -0.10 0.30
C GLN A 24 -6.99 -1.42 -0.44
N ILE A 25 -6.35 -1.39 -1.61
CA ILE A 25 -5.98 -2.57 -2.39
C ILE A 25 -4.46 -2.64 -2.46
N ASN A 26 -3.90 -3.81 -2.10
CA ASN A 26 -2.51 -4.14 -2.38
C ASN A 26 -2.44 -4.83 -3.74
N VAL A 27 -1.44 -4.42 -4.53
CA VAL A 27 -1.09 -5.01 -5.82
C VAL A 27 0.38 -5.41 -5.73
N ILE A 28 0.64 -6.72 -5.76
CA ILE A 28 1.99 -7.27 -5.72
C ILE A 28 2.28 -7.92 -7.06
N SER A 29 3.26 -7.37 -7.77
CA SER A 29 3.75 -7.92 -9.04
C SER A 29 5.11 -8.58 -8.86
N ALA A 30 5.24 -9.82 -9.32
CA ALA A 30 6.47 -10.60 -9.22
C ALA A 30 7.48 -10.18 -10.31
N LEU A 31 8.71 -9.86 -9.92
CA LEU A 31 9.80 -9.55 -10.87
C LEU A 31 10.68 -10.78 -11.18
N ASN A 32 10.54 -11.82 -10.38
CA ASN A 32 11.12 -13.14 -10.58
C ASN A 32 10.13 -14.17 -10.05
N ASP A 33 10.30 -15.43 -10.43
CA ASP A 33 9.46 -16.52 -9.92
C ASP A 33 9.52 -16.59 -8.39
N ILE A 34 8.39 -16.90 -7.79
CA ILE A 34 8.17 -16.99 -6.35
C ILE A 34 7.51 -18.34 -6.07
N GLY A 35 8.32 -19.33 -5.73
CA GLY A 35 7.88 -20.67 -5.39
C GLY A 35 7.95 -20.98 -3.90
N ALA A 36 7.88 -22.27 -3.59
CA ALA A 36 8.05 -22.78 -2.24
C ALA A 36 9.43 -22.42 -1.68
N GLY A 37 9.46 -21.86 -0.47
CA GLY A 37 10.70 -21.45 0.21
C GLY A 37 11.26 -20.08 -0.22
N ASP A 38 10.65 -19.42 -1.21
CA ASP A 38 11.06 -18.06 -1.65
C ASP A 38 10.41 -16.94 -0.81
N GLY A 39 9.66 -17.32 0.23
CA GLY A 39 8.99 -16.39 1.13
C GLY A 39 7.79 -15.71 0.48
N ALA A 40 6.97 -16.46 -0.27
CA ALA A 40 5.81 -15.98 -1.02
C ALA A 40 4.86 -15.06 -0.21
N PRO A 41 4.13 -14.14 -0.86
CA PRO A 41 2.99 -13.48 -0.22
C PRO A 41 2.02 -14.53 0.34
N THR A 42 1.52 -14.32 1.55
CA THR A 42 0.57 -15.25 2.17
C THR A 42 -0.75 -14.55 2.47
N LEU A 43 -1.86 -15.24 2.20
CA LEU A 43 -3.22 -14.72 2.37
C LEU A 43 -4.10 -15.77 3.07
N ILE A 44 -5.07 -15.32 3.86
CA ILE A 44 -6.23 -16.15 4.23
C ILE A 44 -7.41 -15.74 3.33
N PRO A 45 -7.77 -16.54 2.30
CA PRO A 45 -8.90 -16.22 1.43
C PRO A 45 -10.20 -15.98 2.20
N GLY A 46 -10.93 -14.93 1.85
CA GLY A 46 -12.23 -14.60 2.46
C GLY A 46 -12.16 -13.94 3.85
N SER A 47 -10.99 -13.83 4.47
CA SER A 47 -10.82 -13.24 5.82
C SER A 47 -11.29 -11.79 5.95
N HIS A 48 -11.38 -11.04 4.84
CA HIS A 48 -11.96 -9.68 4.80
C HIS A 48 -13.45 -9.62 5.20
N LYS A 49 -14.13 -10.77 5.28
CA LYS A 49 -15.52 -10.90 5.76
C LYS A 49 -15.62 -11.29 7.24
N SER A 50 -14.48 -11.56 7.89
CA SER A 50 -14.47 -11.99 9.29
C SER A 50 -14.77 -10.82 10.23
N ALA A 51 -15.71 -11.02 11.14
CA ALA A 51 -15.92 -10.13 12.29
C ALA A 51 -15.08 -10.55 13.52
N MET A 52 -14.28 -11.60 13.39
CA MET A 52 -13.44 -12.15 14.47
C MET A 52 -11.97 -11.88 14.18
N ARG A 53 -11.21 -11.54 15.23
CA ARG A 53 -9.75 -11.46 15.13
C ARG A 53 -9.16 -12.83 14.83
N HIS A 54 -8.08 -12.85 14.05
CA HIS A 54 -7.33 -14.08 13.84
C HIS A 54 -6.77 -14.63 15.17
N PRO A 55 -6.89 -15.93 15.47
CA PRO A 55 -6.52 -16.49 16.79
C PRO A 55 -5.07 -16.24 17.22
N LYS A 56 -4.12 -16.21 16.26
CA LYS A 56 -2.70 -15.89 16.54
C LYS A 56 -2.40 -14.40 16.78
N LEU A 57 -3.39 -13.51 16.69
CA LEU A 57 -3.24 -12.09 17.00
C LEU A 57 -3.63 -11.74 18.44
N SER A 58 -3.91 -12.73 19.29
CA SER A 58 -4.10 -12.51 20.73
C SER A 58 -2.78 -11.98 21.33
N GLY A 59 -2.73 -10.68 21.63
CA GLY A 59 -1.58 -10.03 22.26
C GLY A 59 -0.50 -9.49 21.31
N GLN A 60 -0.61 -9.65 19.98
CA GLN A 60 0.38 -9.11 19.03
C GLN A 60 0.07 -7.66 18.61
N VAL A 61 1.07 -6.78 18.71
CA VAL A 61 1.01 -5.35 18.38
C VAL A 61 1.42 -5.13 16.93
N TYR A 62 0.48 -5.14 15.98
CA TYR A 62 0.59 -4.64 14.58
C TYR A 62 1.69 -5.26 13.66
N ARG A 63 2.77 -5.81 14.21
CA ARG A 63 3.96 -6.39 13.60
C ARG A 63 4.43 -7.55 14.50
N SER A 64 4.61 -8.70 13.89
CA SER A 64 5.37 -9.82 14.44
C SER A 64 6.57 -10.01 13.53
N ASP A 65 7.71 -10.35 14.10
CA ASP A 65 8.90 -10.76 13.34
C ASP A 65 8.80 -12.23 12.88
N GLU A 66 7.77 -12.94 13.31
CA GLU A 66 7.47 -14.29 12.86
C GLU A 66 6.94 -14.29 11.42
N ALA A 67 7.39 -15.26 10.63
CA ALA A 67 6.87 -15.49 9.30
C ALA A 67 5.37 -15.82 9.33
N ALA A 68 4.62 -15.23 8.39
CA ALA A 68 3.17 -15.37 8.35
C ALA A 68 2.71 -16.70 7.74
N GLY A 69 3.57 -17.42 7.01
CA GLY A 69 3.19 -18.64 6.26
C GLY A 69 2.66 -19.79 7.11
N GLU A 70 3.10 -19.90 8.37
CA GLU A 70 2.75 -21.02 9.27
C GLU A 70 1.50 -20.74 10.12
N GLN A 71 0.72 -19.71 9.78
CA GLN A 71 -0.50 -19.39 10.50
C GLN A 71 -1.70 -20.18 9.95
N VAL A 72 -2.64 -20.51 10.83
CA VAL A 72 -3.83 -21.30 10.47
C VAL A 72 -4.59 -20.62 9.32
N GLY A 73 -4.84 -21.37 8.25
CA GLY A 73 -5.60 -20.89 7.10
C GLY A 73 -4.82 -19.98 6.13
N MET A 74 -3.55 -19.68 6.41
CA MET A 74 -2.69 -19.00 5.45
C MET A 74 -2.38 -19.91 4.25
N LYS A 75 -2.40 -19.31 3.07
CA LYS A 75 -1.99 -19.93 1.81
C LYS A 75 -0.90 -19.08 1.17
N GLU A 76 0.16 -19.72 0.73
CA GLU A 76 1.19 -19.09 -0.08
C GLU A 76 0.67 -18.85 -1.50
N MET A 77 0.87 -17.63 -1.99
CA MET A 77 0.56 -17.24 -3.36
C MET A 77 1.86 -17.38 -4.17
N HIS A 78 2.04 -18.54 -4.80
CA HIS A 78 3.15 -18.74 -5.75
C HIS A 78 2.83 -18.02 -7.06
N LEU A 79 3.85 -17.37 -7.63
CA LEU A 79 3.72 -16.45 -8.76
C LEU A 79 4.89 -16.68 -9.71
N GLU A 80 4.64 -16.67 -11.02
CA GLU A 80 5.69 -16.61 -12.04
C GLU A 80 6.10 -15.15 -12.27
N ALA A 81 7.29 -14.93 -12.84
CA ALA A 81 7.73 -13.59 -13.21
C ALA A 81 6.72 -12.90 -14.16
N GLY A 82 6.23 -11.74 -13.76
CA GLY A 82 5.19 -10.99 -14.48
C GLY A 82 3.78 -11.18 -13.90
N ASP A 83 3.54 -12.21 -13.10
CA ASP A 83 2.25 -12.39 -12.43
C ASP A 83 1.99 -11.27 -11.41
N THR A 84 0.72 -10.96 -11.22
CA THR A 84 0.26 -9.96 -10.24
C THR A 84 -0.88 -10.49 -9.41
N VAL A 85 -0.75 -10.37 -8.09
CA VAL A 85 -1.83 -10.66 -7.14
C VAL A 85 -2.41 -9.36 -6.57
N LEU A 86 -3.74 -9.26 -6.60
CA LEU A 86 -4.50 -8.14 -6.07
C LEU A 86 -5.39 -8.60 -4.93
N PHE A 87 -5.37 -7.89 -3.81
CA PHE A 87 -6.23 -8.18 -2.66
C PHE A 87 -6.51 -6.93 -1.83
N THR A 88 -7.66 -6.91 -1.15
CA THR A 88 -7.97 -5.86 -0.18
C THR A 88 -7.05 -5.96 1.04
N ASP A 89 -6.56 -4.83 1.53
CA ASP A 89 -5.72 -4.75 2.74
C ASP A 89 -6.44 -5.28 3.99
N ALA A 90 -7.78 -5.34 3.95
CA ALA A 90 -8.59 -5.95 5.00
C ALA A 90 -8.46 -7.47 5.10
N MET A 91 -7.90 -8.14 4.09
CA MET A 91 -7.59 -9.57 4.20
C MET A 91 -6.43 -9.79 5.17
N THR A 92 -6.49 -10.89 5.91
CA THR A 92 -5.34 -11.38 6.66
C THR A 92 -4.23 -11.73 5.67
N HIS A 93 -3.06 -11.09 5.82
CA HIS A 93 -1.96 -11.23 4.88
C HIS A 93 -0.58 -11.02 5.52
N GLY A 94 0.43 -11.58 4.87
CA GLY A 94 1.84 -11.40 5.23
C GLY A 94 2.76 -11.98 4.17
N SER A 95 3.93 -12.46 4.60
CA SER A 95 4.86 -13.21 3.77
C SER A 95 5.35 -14.45 4.51
N ALA A 96 5.56 -15.53 3.78
CA ALA A 96 6.22 -16.72 4.29
C ALA A 96 7.70 -16.46 4.62
N ALA A 97 8.28 -17.32 5.46
CA ALA A 97 9.71 -17.32 5.71
C ALA A 97 10.42 -17.68 4.40
N ARG A 98 11.59 -17.09 4.21
CA ARG A 98 12.43 -17.45 3.09
C ARG A 98 13.49 -18.44 3.56
N THR A 99 13.63 -19.55 2.84
CA THR A 99 14.60 -20.62 3.11
C THR A 99 15.56 -20.86 1.96
N ASN A 100 15.22 -20.44 0.74
CA ASN A 100 16.10 -20.56 -0.43
C ASN A 100 17.11 -19.39 -0.50
N ASP A 101 18.26 -19.60 -1.11
CA ASP A 101 19.27 -18.55 -1.35
C ASP A 101 18.77 -17.45 -2.32
N GLY A 102 19.40 -16.27 -2.29
CA GLY A 102 19.20 -15.18 -3.27
C GLY A 102 18.26 -14.05 -2.82
N TYR A 103 17.51 -13.44 -3.76
CA TYR A 103 16.52 -12.36 -3.50
C TYR A 103 15.14 -12.62 -4.15
N ARG A 104 14.05 -12.52 -3.37
CA ARG A 104 12.69 -12.34 -3.91
C ARG A 104 12.52 -10.88 -4.29
N ARG A 105 12.16 -10.61 -5.55
CA ARG A 105 11.97 -9.26 -6.08
C ARG A 105 10.52 -9.08 -6.50
N MET A 106 9.89 -8.04 -5.98
CA MET A 106 8.50 -7.70 -6.28
C MET A 106 8.31 -6.20 -6.26
N ILE A 107 7.28 -5.73 -6.96
CA ILE A 107 6.78 -4.36 -6.85
C ILE A 107 5.49 -4.40 -6.04
N LEU A 108 5.39 -3.54 -5.02
CA LEU A 108 4.17 -3.38 -4.22
C LEU A 108 3.58 -2.00 -4.47
N TYR A 109 2.39 -1.97 -5.07
CA TYR A 109 1.55 -0.78 -5.09
C TYR A 109 0.43 -0.91 -4.07
N ARG A 110 0.10 0.22 -3.44
CA ARG A 110 -1.00 0.33 -2.49
C ARG A 110 -1.92 1.45 -2.95
N TYR A 111 -3.10 1.07 -3.43
CA TYR A 111 -4.12 2.01 -3.86
C TYR A 111 -5.07 2.27 -2.70
N SER A 112 -5.26 3.54 -2.37
CA SER A 112 -6.13 4.01 -1.30
C SER A 112 -7.05 5.11 -1.83
N PRO A 113 -8.25 5.32 -1.24
CA PRO A 113 -9.07 6.48 -1.52
C PRO A 113 -8.29 7.78 -1.35
N ARG A 114 -8.59 8.76 -2.20
CA ARG A 114 -7.92 10.07 -2.24
C ARG A 114 -7.83 10.83 -0.91
N PHE A 115 -8.74 10.56 0.02
CA PHE A 115 -8.75 11.22 1.34
C PHE A 115 -7.78 10.58 2.33
N LEU A 116 -7.27 9.38 2.03
CA LEU A 116 -6.21 8.76 2.79
C LEU A 116 -4.86 9.35 2.39
N ARG A 117 -4.09 9.59 3.41
CA ARG A 117 -2.80 10.23 3.37
C ARG A 117 -1.74 9.24 2.87
N SER A 118 -0.88 9.65 1.95
CA SER A 118 0.23 8.79 1.52
C SER A 118 1.15 8.48 2.70
N ARG A 119 1.71 7.26 2.74
CA ARG A 119 2.44 6.74 3.90
C ARG A 119 3.59 7.64 4.36
N PHE A 120 4.30 8.24 3.42
CA PHE A 120 5.54 8.98 3.67
C PHE A 120 5.48 10.45 3.28
N HIS A 121 4.36 10.94 2.76
CA HIS A 121 4.20 12.36 2.41
C HIS A 121 5.17 12.92 1.37
N TYR A 122 5.83 12.07 0.59
CA TYR A 122 6.67 12.56 -0.48
C TYR A 122 5.85 13.39 -1.46
N VAL A 123 6.36 14.58 -1.76
CA VAL A 123 5.88 15.39 -2.86
C VAL A 123 6.56 14.86 -4.12
N PRO A 124 5.81 14.41 -5.14
CA PRO A 124 6.37 14.02 -6.42
C PRO A 124 7.23 15.14 -7.02
N SER A 125 8.33 14.77 -7.68
CA SER A 125 9.20 15.76 -8.34
C SER A 125 8.50 16.37 -9.57
N LYS A 126 8.95 17.55 -9.99
CA LYS A 126 8.38 18.21 -11.17
C LYS A 126 8.62 17.42 -12.44
N GLU A 127 9.77 16.76 -12.54
CA GLU A 127 10.16 15.93 -13.67
C GLU A 127 9.20 14.75 -13.80
N LEU A 128 8.97 14.01 -12.70
CA LEU A 128 8.03 12.90 -12.66
C LEU A 128 6.61 13.32 -13.07
N LEU A 129 6.14 14.47 -12.55
CA LEU A 129 4.82 14.96 -12.88
C LEU A 129 4.72 15.38 -14.35
N THR A 130 5.77 15.97 -14.92
CA THR A 130 5.76 16.46 -16.31
C THR A 130 5.58 15.31 -17.31
N ASP A 131 6.16 14.15 -17.02
CA ASP A 131 6.09 12.96 -17.88
C ASP A 131 4.76 12.19 -17.77
N MET A 132 3.89 12.55 -16.82
CA MET A 132 2.61 11.88 -16.59
C MET A 132 1.46 12.52 -17.36
N ASP A 133 0.52 11.70 -17.82
CA ASP A 133 -0.78 12.15 -18.33
C ASP A 133 -1.73 12.59 -17.19
N GLU A 134 -2.93 13.07 -17.54
CA GLU A 134 -3.92 13.56 -16.57
C GLU A 134 -4.40 12.46 -15.61
N GLU A 135 -4.58 11.23 -16.09
CA GLU A 135 -5.07 10.11 -15.28
C GLU A 135 -4.00 9.68 -14.27
N GLN A 136 -2.76 9.51 -14.72
CA GLN A 136 -1.60 9.18 -13.88
C GLN A 136 -1.35 10.24 -12.82
N ARG A 137 -1.41 11.54 -13.19
CA ARG A 137 -1.32 12.64 -12.22
C ARG A 137 -2.45 12.59 -11.19
N GLY A 138 -3.67 12.26 -11.62
CA GLY A 138 -4.82 12.06 -10.74
C GLY A 138 -4.61 10.96 -9.71
N ILE A 139 -3.82 9.93 -10.01
CA ILE A 139 -3.46 8.85 -9.08
C ILE A 139 -2.29 9.25 -8.17
N ILE A 140 -1.24 9.85 -8.73
CA ILE A 140 0.03 10.12 -8.04
C ILE A 140 -0.04 11.36 -7.14
N GLN A 141 -0.77 12.39 -7.57
CA GLN A 141 -0.98 13.63 -6.81
C GLN A 141 -2.45 14.09 -6.87
N PRO A 142 -3.40 13.30 -6.31
CA PRO A 142 -4.83 13.61 -6.35
C PRO A 142 -5.20 14.92 -5.63
N ILE A 143 -4.38 15.34 -4.67
CA ILE A 143 -4.56 16.58 -3.90
C ILE A 143 -3.26 17.38 -4.03
N PRO A 144 -3.31 18.61 -4.59
CA PRO A 144 -2.14 19.46 -4.67
C PRO A 144 -1.55 19.75 -3.28
N PRO A 145 -0.21 19.71 -3.13
CA PRO A 145 0.44 20.02 -1.87
C PRO A 145 0.16 21.48 -1.49
N ARG A 146 -0.16 21.69 -0.22
CA ARG A 146 -0.29 23.03 0.35
C ARG A 146 0.99 23.39 1.06
N PHE A 147 1.63 24.45 0.61
CA PHE A 147 2.78 25.03 1.29
C PHE A 147 2.31 26.17 2.19
N ALA A 148 3.06 26.43 3.26
CA ALA A 148 2.87 27.68 3.99
C ALA A 148 2.98 28.85 3.00
N PRO A 149 2.21 29.94 3.16
CA PRO A 149 2.47 31.19 2.44
C PRO A 149 3.96 31.49 2.59
N ALA A 150 4.65 31.71 1.47
CA ALA A 150 6.09 31.91 1.49
C ALA A 150 6.42 32.98 2.55
N ALA A 151 7.23 32.62 3.55
CA ALA A 151 7.86 33.61 4.40
C ALA A 151 8.86 34.36 3.50
N GLY A 152 8.38 35.39 2.81
CA GLY A 152 9.15 36.24 1.91
C GLY A 152 9.65 35.52 0.66
N VAL A 153 8.93 35.65 -0.44
CA VAL A 153 9.59 35.68 -1.75
C VAL A 153 10.47 36.93 -1.72
N VAL A 154 11.78 36.76 -1.52
CA VAL A 154 12.74 37.81 -1.89
C VAL A 154 12.78 37.75 -3.41
N GLU A 155 12.08 38.68 -4.06
CA GLU A 155 12.28 38.88 -5.50
C GLU A 155 13.77 39.17 -5.75
N PRO A 156 14.37 38.60 -6.81
CA PRO A 156 15.73 38.96 -7.17
C PRO A 156 15.76 40.47 -7.44
N ALA A 157 16.66 41.18 -6.77
CA ALA A 157 16.81 42.62 -6.88
C ALA A 157 16.83 43.04 -8.36
N GLY A 158 15.75 43.67 -8.80
CA GLY A 158 15.69 44.31 -10.11
C GLY A 158 16.81 45.32 -10.21
N ASN A 159 17.66 45.14 -11.20
CA ASN A 159 18.72 46.08 -11.57
C ASN A 159 18.08 47.39 -12.05
N HIS A 160 17.75 48.30 -11.11
CA HIS A 160 17.43 49.67 -11.46
C HIS A 160 18.74 50.40 -11.76
N GLY A 161 19.07 50.42 -13.05
CA GLY A 161 20.11 51.28 -13.60
C GLY A 161 19.89 52.73 -13.20
N ARG A 162 20.97 53.37 -12.78
CA ARG A 162 21.09 54.82 -12.61
C ARG A 162 20.58 55.56 -13.86
N LEU A 163 19.74 56.57 -13.64
CA LEU A 163 19.87 57.90 -14.23
C LEU A 163 19.59 58.93 -13.14
#